data_AF-A0A382IF08-F1
#
_entry.id   AF-A0A382IF08-F1
#
_cell.length_a   1.000
_cell.length_b   1.000
_cell.length_c   1.000
_cell.angle_alpha   90.00
_cell.angle_beta   90.00
_cell.angle_gamma   90.00
#
_symmetry.space_group_name_H-M   'P 1'
#
loop_
_entity.id
_entity.type
_entity.pdbx_description
1 polymer ?
#
loop_
_entity_poly.entity_id
_entity_poly.type
_entity_poly.pdbx_seq_one_letter_code
_entity_poly.pdbx_strand_id
1 'polypeptide(L)'
;MDKHCEQNSELSRRELLKSTAAAGLALTAGVGGASQSIAAAPAGDNPIRKENAKPGTRDWLLTKTDITKNEPVELWRSPRIEGYCSATSVSAGDTIKIMVSANPV
;
A
#
# COMPACT_ATOMS: atom_id res chain seq x y z
N MET A 1 -34.72 -23.39 3.62
CA MET A 1 -34.37 -22.59 4.80
C MET A 1 -33.21 -21.66 4.46
N ASP A 2 -33.59 -20.49 3.96
CA ASP A 2 -33.09 -19.16 4.29
C ASP A 2 -31.85 -19.08 5.18
N LYS A 3 -30.84 -18.31 4.74
CA LYS A 3 -30.70 -16.92 5.19
C LYS A 3 -30.07 -16.07 4.09
N HIS A 4 -30.86 -15.14 3.55
CA HIS A 4 -30.35 -13.96 2.87
C HIS A 4 -29.51 -13.17 3.88
N CYS A 5 -28.21 -13.04 3.61
CA CYS A 5 -27.39 -12.03 4.28
C CYS A 5 -27.47 -10.78 3.40
N GLU A 6 -28.31 -9.82 3.79
CA GLU A 6 -28.22 -8.47 3.28
C GLU A 6 -26.81 -7.93 3.59
N GLN A 7 -25.98 -7.84 2.55
CA GLN A 7 -24.87 -6.91 2.58
C GLN A 7 -25.35 -5.66 1.87
N ASN A 8 -25.75 -4.66 2.67
CA ASN A 8 -25.96 -3.30 2.23
C ASN A 8 -24.85 -2.92 1.27
N SER A 9 -25.18 -2.82 -0.02
CA SER A 9 -24.29 -2.37 -1.06
C SER A 9 -24.13 -0.86 -0.94
N GLU A 10 -23.45 -0.43 0.12
CA GLU A 10 -22.91 0.91 0.17
C GLU A 10 -21.86 1.00 -0.93
N LEU A 11 -22.09 1.88 -1.89
CA LEU A 11 -21.21 2.13 -3.02
C LEU A 11 -19.76 2.26 -2.53
N SER A 12 -18.91 1.30 -2.88
CA SER A 12 -17.50 1.34 -2.51
C SER A 12 -16.86 2.61 -3.07
N ARG A 13 -16.00 3.28 -2.29
CA ARG A 13 -15.23 4.46 -2.75
C ARG A 13 -14.57 4.23 -4.11
N ARG A 14 -14.16 2.99 -4.38
CA ARG A 14 -13.56 2.57 -5.65
C ARG A 14 -14.52 2.67 -6.83
N GLU A 15 -15.80 2.31 -6.65
CA GLU A 15 -16.84 2.40 -7.69
C GLU A 15 -17.23 3.87 -7.95
N LEU A 16 -17.30 4.70 -6.90
CA LEU A 16 -17.57 6.13 -7.02
C LEU A 16 -16.47 6.88 -7.80
N LEU A 17 -15.20 6.53 -7.60
CA LEU A 17 -14.08 7.11 -8.35
C LEU A 17 -14.05 6.64 -9.81
N LYS A 18 -14.52 5.42 -10.09
CA LYS A 18 -14.61 4.88 -11.45
C LYS A 18 -15.70 5.54 -12.28
N SER A 19 -16.87 5.81 -11.67
CA SER A 19 -18.01 6.41 -12.37
C SER A 19 -17.76 7.87 -12.78
N THR A 20 -16.95 8.63 -12.03
CA THR A 20 -16.55 9.99 -12.42
C THR A 20 -15.65 10.07 -13.65
N ALA A 21 -14.92 9.00 -14.00
CA ALA A 21 -14.09 8.99 -15.21
C ALA A 21 -14.92 8.81 -16.51
N ALA A 22 -16.12 8.21 -16.41
CA ALA A 22 -16.97 7.95 -17.58
C ALA A 22 -17.90 9.12 -17.94
N ALA A 23 -18.22 10.01 -16.98
CA ALA A 23 -19.13 11.14 -17.21
C ALA A 23 -18.44 12.42 -17.74
N GLY A 24 -17.12 12.42 -17.94
CA GLY A 24 -16.36 13.59 -18.41
C GLY A 24 -16.30 13.80 -19.93
N LEU A 25 -16.84 12.87 -20.73
CA LEU A 25 -16.68 12.85 -22.20
C LEU A 25 -17.96 13.21 -22.99
N ALA A 26 -19.03 13.67 -22.34
CA ALA A 26 -20.34 13.84 -22.99
C ALA A 26 -20.96 15.25 -22.90
N LEU A 27 -20.17 16.32 -22.72
CA LEU A 27 -20.69 17.70 -22.78
C LEU A 27 -19.75 18.61 -23.59
N THR A 28 -19.75 18.45 -24.92
CA THR A 28 -19.02 19.30 -25.87
C THR A 28 -19.91 20.32 -26.59
N ALA A 29 -21.10 20.65 -26.10
CA ALA A 29 -21.92 21.68 -26.75
C ALA A 29 -22.73 22.52 -25.76
N GLY A 30 -22.23 23.72 -25.47
CA GLY A 30 -23.05 24.84 -25.01
C GLY A 30 -22.79 25.33 -23.59
N VAL A 31 -22.38 26.60 -23.51
CA VAL A 31 -22.33 27.47 -22.32
C VAL A 31 -21.16 27.23 -21.35
N GLY A 32 -20.18 28.12 -21.44
CA GLY A 32 -19.34 28.56 -20.32
C GLY A 32 -18.48 27.47 -19.68
N GLY A 33 -17.27 27.27 -20.21
CA GLY A 33 -16.25 26.42 -19.61
C GLY A 33 -15.85 26.89 -18.22
N ALA A 34 -16.60 26.49 -17.20
CA ALA A 34 -16.06 26.34 -15.86
C ALA A 34 -15.21 25.06 -15.89
N SER A 35 -13.93 25.23 -16.26
CA SER A 35 -12.91 24.24 -15.91
C SER A 35 -12.99 24.07 -14.39
N GLN A 36 -13.64 23.00 -13.95
CA GLN A 36 -13.60 22.59 -12.55
C GLN A 36 -12.14 22.24 -12.28
N SER A 37 -11.40 23.21 -11.77
CA SER A 37 -10.06 23.00 -11.25
C SER A 37 -10.18 21.93 -10.20
N ILE A 38 -9.63 20.75 -10.46
CA ILE A 38 -9.40 19.74 -9.43
C ILE A 38 -8.50 20.45 -8.43
N ALA A 39 -9.07 20.93 -7.34
CA ALA A 39 -8.33 21.65 -6.33
C ALA A 39 -7.19 20.73 -5.88
N ALA A 40 -5.95 21.16 -6.11
CA ALA A 40 -4.78 20.45 -5.63
C ALA A 40 -4.96 20.28 -4.11
N ALA A 41 -4.80 19.04 -3.64
CA ALA A 41 -4.87 18.77 -2.21
C ALA A 41 -3.95 19.77 -1.46
N PRO A 42 -4.43 20.40 -0.37
CA PRO A 42 -3.71 21.47 0.29
C PRO A 42 -2.28 21.02 0.63
N ALA A 43 -1.29 21.77 0.13
CA ALA A 43 0.13 21.41 0.19
C ALA A 43 0.71 21.29 1.62
N GLY A 44 -0.06 21.68 2.64
CA GLY A 44 0.37 21.75 4.05
C GLY A 44 0.13 20.49 4.88
N ASP A 45 -0.73 19.56 4.44
CA ASP A 45 -1.20 18.46 5.30
C ASP A 45 -0.83 17.06 4.82
N ASN A 46 0.18 16.92 3.96
CA ASN A 46 0.66 15.59 3.58
C ASN A 46 1.28 14.90 4.82
N PRO A 47 0.65 13.83 5.36
CA PRO A 47 1.13 13.18 6.58
C PRO A 47 2.51 12.56 6.40
N ILE A 48 2.85 12.12 5.18
CA ILE A 48 4.18 11.57 4.83
C ILE A 48 5.24 12.66 4.96
N ARG A 49 4.98 13.88 4.49
CA ARG A 49 5.93 15.00 4.63
C ARG A 49 6.12 15.40 6.09
N LYS A 50 5.05 15.39 6.89
CA LYS A 50 5.10 15.68 8.33
C LYS A 50 5.88 14.60 9.09
N GLU A 51 5.71 13.33 8.72
CA GLU A 51 6.44 12.20 9.30
C GLU A 51 7.93 12.26 8.93
N ASN A 52 8.25 12.40 7.64
CA ASN A 52 9.63 12.45 7.13
C ASN A 52 10.44 13.65 7.65
N ALA A 53 9.79 14.69 8.20
CA ALA A 53 10.45 15.83 8.83
C ALA A 53 10.95 15.53 10.25
N LYS A 54 10.52 14.42 10.86
CA LYS A 54 11.00 14.00 12.19
C LYS A 54 12.45 13.51 12.09
N PRO A 55 13.26 13.63 13.16
CA PRO A 55 14.57 13.00 13.20
C PRO A 55 14.46 11.48 12.92
N GLY A 56 15.30 10.97 12.04
CA GLY A 56 15.36 9.52 11.79
C GLY A 56 15.77 8.77 13.05
N THR A 57 15.25 7.55 13.24
CA THR A 57 15.69 6.62 14.30
C THR A 57 16.58 5.51 13.71
N ARG A 58 17.41 4.89 14.55
CA ARG A 58 18.15 3.64 14.23
C ARG A 58 17.55 2.44 14.96
N ASP A 59 16.48 2.61 15.73
CA ASP A 59 15.87 1.54 16.52
C ASP A 59 15.31 0.40 15.66
N TRP A 60 15.09 0.66 14.37
CA TRP A 60 14.69 -0.35 13.38
C TRP A 60 15.83 -1.27 12.95
N LEU A 61 17.08 -0.93 13.28
CA LEU A 61 18.24 -1.70 12.86
C LEU A 61 18.36 -2.95 13.75
N LEU A 62 18.51 -4.12 13.12
CA LEU A 62 18.72 -5.37 13.84
C LEU A 62 20.04 -5.32 14.62
N THR A 63 19.98 -5.47 15.94
CA THR A 63 21.17 -5.48 16.82
C THR A 63 21.78 -6.88 17.00
N LYS A 64 21.04 -7.92 16.61
CA LYS A 64 21.46 -9.32 16.67
C LYS A 64 21.18 -9.98 15.32
N THR A 65 22.22 -10.10 14.51
CA THR A 65 22.15 -10.78 13.22
C THR A 65 22.98 -12.05 13.28
N ASP A 66 22.37 -13.17 12.87
CA ASP A 66 23.05 -14.46 12.72
C ASP A 66 23.14 -14.75 11.23
N ILE A 67 24.22 -14.26 10.63
CA ILE A 67 24.48 -14.36 9.19
C ILE A 67 25.64 -15.32 8.98
N THR A 68 25.47 -16.30 8.10
CA THR A 68 26.59 -17.14 7.69
C THR A 68 27.39 -16.40 6.62
N LYS A 69 28.65 -16.10 6.93
CA LYS A 69 29.61 -15.59 5.94
C LYS A 69 30.07 -16.74 5.05
N ASN A 70 29.27 -17.10 4.06
CA ASN A 70 29.66 -18.05 3.03
C ASN A 70 30.42 -17.30 1.93
N GLU A 71 31.53 -17.85 1.45
CA GLU A 71 32.21 -17.35 0.24
C GLU A 71 31.76 -18.15 -1.00
N PRO A 72 31.41 -17.50 -2.12
CA PRO A 72 31.36 -16.04 -2.33
C PRO A 72 30.22 -15.39 -1.53
N VAL A 73 30.48 -14.17 -1.04
CA VAL A 73 29.64 -13.37 -0.11
C VAL A 73 28.39 -12.80 -0.81
N GLU A 74 27.76 -13.56 -1.69
CA GLU A 74 26.64 -13.08 -2.50
C GLU A 74 25.31 -13.21 -1.76
N LEU A 75 25.24 -14.02 -0.71
CA LEU A 75 24.00 -14.40 -0.07
C LEU A 75 24.12 -14.22 1.45
N TRP A 76 23.82 -13.02 1.95
CA TRP A 76 23.68 -12.69 3.38
C TRP A 76 22.51 -13.46 4.02
N ARG A 77 22.70 -14.77 4.19
CA ARG A 77 21.68 -15.74 4.61
C ARG A 77 21.84 -16.11 6.08
N SER A 78 20.73 -16.48 6.71
CA SER A 78 20.70 -16.96 8.08
C SER A 78 20.19 -18.41 8.09
N PRO A 79 20.97 -19.39 8.56
CA PRO A 79 20.57 -20.79 8.55
C PRO A 79 19.46 -21.09 9.56
N ARG A 80 19.22 -20.18 10.51
CA ARG A 80 18.25 -20.37 11.59
C ARG A 80 16.86 -19.89 11.23
N ILE A 81 16.75 -18.83 10.43
CA ILE A 81 15.46 -18.28 10.02
C ILE A 81 15.60 -17.47 8.75
N GLU A 82 14.72 -17.73 7.78
CA GLU A 82 14.61 -16.95 6.55
C GLU A 82 13.15 -16.72 6.20
N GLY A 83 12.90 -15.71 5.37
CA GLY A 83 11.55 -15.44 4.90
C GLY A 83 11.51 -14.48 3.73
N TYR A 84 10.35 -14.44 3.09
CA TYR A 84 10.04 -13.53 1.99
C TYR A 84 8.55 -13.19 1.97
N CYS A 85 8.20 -12.11 1.27
CA CYS A 85 6.81 -11.70 1.07
C CYS A 85 6.32 -12.11 -0.33
N SER A 86 5.02 -12.33 -0.49
CA SER A 86 4.43 -12.68 -1.79
C SER A 86 4.48 -11.55 -2.82
N ALA A 87 4.60 -10.30 -2.37
CA ALA A 87 4.69 -9.11 -3.20
C ALA A 87 5.51 -8.05 -2.45
N THR A 88 6.05 -7.06 -3.19
CA THR A 88 6.76 -5.92 -2.61
C THR A 88 5.82 -4.82 -2.12
N SER A 89 4.61 -4.75 -2.68
CA SER A 89 3.55 -3.83 -2.26
C SER A 89 2.18 -4.43 -2.59
N VAL A 90 1.15 -4.01 -1.83
CA VAL A 90 -0.26 -4.36 -2.04
C VAL A 90 -1.14 -3.14 -1.75
N SER A 91 -2.34 -3.06 -2.32
CA SER A 91 -3.26 -1.95 -2.01
C SER A 91 -3.96 -2.18 -0.66
N ALA A 92 -4.56 -1.13 -0.11
CA ALA A 92 -5.38 -1.26 1.09
C ALA A 92 -6.55 -2.23 0.86
N GLY A 93 -6.70 -3.21 1.75
CA GLY A 93 -7.69 -4.28 1.65
C GLY A 93 -7.21 -5.52 0.90
N ASP A 94 -6.08 -5.45 0.19
CA ASP A 94 -5.45 -6.62 -0.43
C ASP A 94 -4.64 -7.41 0.62
N THR A 95 -4.37 -8.68 0.33
CA THR A 95 -3.60 -9.57 1.21
C THR A 95 -2.17 -9.74 0.72
N ILE A 96 -1.20 -9.47 1.59
CA ILE A 96 0.21 -9.85 1.42
C ILE A 96 0.49 -11.08 2.30
N LYS A 97 1.13 -12.11 1.73
CA LYS A 97 1.55 -13.29 2.50
C LYS A 97 3.00 -13.11 2.92
N ILE A 98 3.27 -13.51 4.16
CA ILE A 98 4.62 -13.55 4.73
C ILE A 98 4.97 -15.02 4.93
N MET A 99 6.00 -15.48 4.21
CA MET A 99 6.45 -16.86 4.25
C MET A 99 7.73 -16.93 5.07
N VAL A 100 7.76 -17.83 6.06
CA VAL A 100 8.87 -17.98 6.99
C VAL A 100 9.27 -19.45 7.05
N SER A 101 10.57 -19.71 6.95
CA SER A 101 11.19 -21.00 7.20
C SER A 101 12.13 -20.84 8.38
N ALA A 102 11.96 -21.66 9.41
CA ALA A 102 12.78 -21.61 10.63
C ALA A 102 13.34 -22.99 10.96
N ASN A 103 14.56 -23.01 11.46
CA ASN A 103 15.22 -24.19 12.00
C ASN A 103 15.48 -23.97 13.51
N PRO A 104 14.51 -24.31 14.38
CA PRO A 104 14.64 -24.11 15.82
C PRO A 104 15.68 -25.08 16.40
N VAL A 105 16.39 -24.61 17.43
CA VAL A 105 17.37 -25.38 18.22
C VAL A 105 16.93 -25.45 19.67
#